data_AF-A0A7K4F0V6-F1
#
_entry.id   AF-A0A7K4F0V6-F1
#
_cell.length_a   1.000
_cell.length_b   1.000
_cell.length_c   1.000
_cell.angle_alpha   90.00
_cell.angle_beta   90.00
_cell.angle_gamma   90.00
#
_symmetry.space_group_name_H-M   'P 1'
#
loop_
_entity.id
_entity.type
_entity.pdbx_description
1 polymer ?
#
loop_
_entity_poly.entity_id
_entity_poly.type
_entity_poly.pdbx_seq_one_letter_code
_entity_poly.pdbx_strand_id
1 'polypeptide(L)'
;MEKTSVLAITKNGVKIGENLKELFPHWKIFSPSKLSNENNEIIWYSEPTSEKIVELFNSNNALICLFSLGAVIRLIAPHLKDKKTDPAVIVIDDKMNFVISVLSGHIGGANELTEEIAEKLGAISVITTAADVNKTISVDLVGKEFSWKIDDDSTVTKISAHMV
;
A
#
# COMPACT_ATOMS: atom_id res chain seq x y z
N MET A 1 -4.65 -9.85 -2.14
CA MET A 1 -4.26 -9.67 -0.73
C MET A 1 -5.48 -9.78 0.17
N GLU A 2 -5.42 -10.59 1.23
CA GLU A 2 -6.61 -10.94 2.05
C GLU A 2 -7.01 -9.87 3.07
N LYS A 3 -6.08 -9.01 3.52
CA LYS A 3 -6.35 -7.99 4.54
C LYS A 3 -5.78 -6.62 4.15
N THR A 4 -6.61 -5.80 3.54
CA THR A 4 -6.27 -4.45 3.07
C THR A 4 -7.10 -3.40 3.80
N SER A 5 -6.43 -2.38 4.34
CA SER A 5 -7.06 -1.25 5.01
C SER A 5 -6.74 0.07 4.29
N VAL A 6 -7.71 0.97 4.24
CA VAL A 6 -7.58 2.32 3.70
C VAL A 6 -7.72 3.32 4.86
N LEU A 7 -6.78 4.25 4.98
CA LEU A 7 -6.79 5.29 6.01
C LEU A 7 -6.96 6.67 5.36
N ALA A 8 -8.11 7.28 5.59
CA ALA A 8 -8.47 8.62 5.10
C ALA A 8 -8.49 9.63 6.25
N ILE A 9 -7.82 10.77 6.09
CA ILE A 9 -7.75 11.80 7.16
C ILE A 9 -8.18 13.21 6.70
N THR A 10 -8.72 13.30 5.49
CA THR A 10 -9.26 14.53 4.89
C THR A 10 -10.66 14.27 4.35
N LYS A 11 -11.46 15.32 4.13
CA LYS A 11 -12.81 15.18 3.54
C LYS A 11 -12.77 14.63 2.12
N ASN A 12 -11.77 15.00 1.32
CA ASN A 12 -11.61 14.44 -0.03
C ASN A 12 -11.12 13.00 0.04
N GLY A 13 -10.17 12.69 0.92
CA GLY A 13 -9.73 11.33 1.19
C GLY A 13 -10.88 10.40 1.57
N VAL A 14 -11.85 10.86 2.36
CA VAL A 14 -13.07 10.08 2.66
C VAL A 14 -13.81 9.69 1.38
N LYS A 15 -14.05 10.64 0.46
CA LYS A 15 -14.71 10.36 -0.83
C LYS A 15 -13.92 9.39 -1.71
N ILE A 16 -12.59 9.52 -1.72
CA ILE A 16 -11.70 8.59 -2.42
C ILE A 16 -11.82 7.19 -1.78
N GLY A 17 -11.88 7.12 -0.45
CA GLY A 17 -12.09 5.87 0.29
C GLY A 17 -13.43 5.20 -0.01
N GLU A 18 -14.50 5.98 -0.16
CA GLU A 18 -15.81 5.49 -0.60
C GLU A 18 -15.75 4.90 -2.01
N ASN A 19 -15.14 5.60 -2.97
CA ASN A 19 -14.93 5.07 -4.32
C ASN A 19 -14.10 3.76 -4.30
N LEU A 20 -13.03 3.72 -3.51
CA LEU A 20 -12.24 2.50 -3.31
C LEU A 20 -13.06 1.37 -2.68
N LYS A 21 -14.00 1.67 -1.80
CA LYS A 21 -14.90 0.67 -1.19
C LYS A 21 -15.82 0.03 -2.23
N GLU A 22 -16.34 0.81 -3.17
CA GLU A 22 -17.14 0.30 -4.29
C GLU A 22 -16.31 -0.60 -5.22
N LEU A 23 -15.09 -0.16 -5.57
CA LEU A 23 -14.17 -0.90 -6.44
C LEU A 23 -13.59 -2.16 -5.77
N PHE A 24 -13.41 -2.12 -4.45
CA PHE A 24 -12.84 -3.19 -3.64
C PHE A 24 -13.71 -3.47 -2.40
N PRO A 25 -14.85 -4.19 -2.55
CA PRO A 25 -15.85 -4.36 -1.49
C PRO A 25 -15.32 -4.96 -0.18
N HIS A 26 -14.26 -5.77 -0.24
CA HIS A 26 -13.67 -6.43 0.93
C HIS A 26 -12.73 -5.54 1.74
N TRP A 27 -12.35 -4.36 1.24
CA TRP A 27 -11.43 -3.48 1.95
C TRP A 27 -12.13 -2.77 3.10
N LYS A 28 -11.36 -2.47 4.16
CA LYS A 28 -11.85 -1.71 5.31
C LYS A 28 -11.39 -0.26 5.21
N ILE A 29 -12.33 0.68 5.25
CA ILE A 29 -12.03 2.11 5.20
C ILE A 29 -12.09 2.66 6.62
N PHE A 30 -11.05 3.39 7.03
CA PHE A 30 -10.93 4.02 8.33
C PHE A 30 -10.80 5.53 8.18
N SER A 31 -11.52 6.28 9.01
CA SER A 31 -11.40 7.75 9.04
C SER A 31 -11.69 8.32 10.44
N PRO A 32 -11.08 9.45 10.84
CA PRO A 32 -11.42 10.14 12.08
C PRO A 32 -12.91 10.49 12.17
N SER A 33 -13.53 10.25 13.32
CA SER A 33 -14.96 10.51 13.58
C SER A 33 -15.37 11.96 13.38
N LYS A 34 -14.44 12.92 13.55
CA LYS A 34 -14.65 14.35 13.25
C LYS A 34 -14.95 14.64 11.76
N LEU A 35 -14.70 13.69 10.86
CA LEU A 35 -15.01 13.77 9.44
C LEU A 35 -16.25 12.95 9.05
N SER A 36 -16.95 12.37 10.04
CA SER A 36 -18.11 11.50 9.81
C SER A 36 -19.17 12.19 8.96
N ASN A 37 -19.66 11.45 7.97
CA ASN A 37 -20.80 11.78 7.11
C ASN A 37 -21.97 10.78 7.31
N GLU A 38 -21.98 10.05 8.43
CA GLU A 38 -22.95 8.99 8.74
C GLU A 38 -22.94 7.78 7.79
N ASN A 39 -21.91 7.64 6.95
CA ASN A 39 -21.71 6.45 6.13
C ASN A 39 -21.31 5.25 7.00
N ASN A 40 -22.14 4.19 6.98
CA ASN A 40 -21.94 2.97 7.76
C ASN A 40 -20.88 2.02 7.16
N GLU A 41 -20.42 2.27 5.94
CA GLU A 41 -19.36 1.47 5.31
C GLU A 41 -17.96 1.88 5.76
N ILE A 42 -17.84 3.03 6.43
CA ILE A 42 -16.61 3.56 6.99
C ILE A 42 -16.52 3.25 8.48
N ILE A 43 -15.36 2.77 8.90
CA ILE A 43 -15.04 2.56 10.31
C ILE A 43 -14.50 3.89 10.86
N TRP A 44 -15.38 4.61 11.58
CA TRP A 44 -15.04 5.86 12.24
C TRP A 44 -14.28 5.60 13.54
N TYR A 45 -13.14 6.25 13.72
CA TYR A 45 -12.30 6.09 14.92
C TYR A 45 -12.06 7.42 15.64
N SER A 46 -11.72 7.38 16.94
CA SER A 46 -11.57 8.57 17.79
C SER A 46 -10.14 8.81 18.30
N GLU A 47 -9.32 7.78 18.31
CA GLU A 47 -7.92 7.78 18.70
C GLU A 47 -7.06 8.63 17.73
N PRO A 48 -5.86 9.07 18.16
CA PRO A 48 -4.93 9.76 17.30
C PRO A 48 -4.61 8.97 16.03
N THR A 49 -4.53 9.67 14.89
CA THR A 49 -4.15 9.04 13.61
C THR A 49 -2.78 8.38 13.67
N SER A 50 -1.87 8.92 14.48
CA SER A 50 -0.55 8.33 14.73
C SER A 50 -0.61 6.96 15.40
N GLU A 51 -1.66 6.68 16.19
CA GLU A 51 -1.86 5.36 16.80
C GLU A 51 -2.57 4.43 15.82
N LYS A 52 -3.64 4.92 15.17
CA LYS A 52 -4.42 4.12 14.21
C LYS A 52 -3.56 3.60 13.06
N ILE A 53 -2.71 4.44 12.47
CA ILE A 53 -1.85 4.01 11.36
C ILE A 53 -0.91 2.87 11.78
N VAL A 54 -0.40 2.90 13.01
CA VAL A 54 0.53 1.87 13.52
C VAL A 54 -0.22 0.56 13.78
N GLU A 55 -1.42 0.63 14.34
CA GLU A 55 -2.30 -0.54 14.49
C GLU A 55 -2.58 -1.19 13.13
N LEU A 56 -2.95 -0.38 12.13
CA LEU A 56 -3.25 -0.88 10.79
C LEU A 56 -2.00 -1.43 10.10
N PHE A 57 -0.86 -0.76 10.21
CA PHE A 57 0.42 -1.21 9.66
C PHE A 57 0.79 -2.61 10.20
N ASN A 58 0.65 -2.84 11.49
CA ASN A 58 1.03 -4.13 12.10
C ASN A 58 0.02 -5.26 11.87
N SER A 59 -1.22 -4.94 11.48
CA SER A 59 -2.32 -5.91 11.44
C SER A 59 -2.83 -6.21 10.04
N ASN A 60 -2.30 -5.60 8.97
CA ASN A 60 -2.76 -5.77 7.59
C ASN A 60 -1.65 -6.27 6.67
N ASN A 61 -2.03 -6.80 5.50
CA ASN A 61 -1.11 -7.08 4.40
C ASN A 61 -0.86 -5.84 3.52
N ALA A 62 -1.86 -4.95 3.44
CA ALA A 62 -1.71 -3.64 2.80
C ALA A 62 -2.37 -2.51 3.58
N LEU A 63 -1.75 -1.35 3.47
CA LEU A 63 -2.24 -0.09 3.97
C LEU A 63 -2.21 0.99 2.87
N ILE A 64 -3.39 1.49 2.50
CA ILE A 64 -3.56 2.57 1.54
C ILE A 64 -3.79 3.86 2.34
N CYS A 65 -2.91 4.83 2.18
CA CYS A 65 -2.95 6.10 2.90
C CYS A 65 -3.41 7.22 1.98
N LEU A 66 -4.54 7.84 2.30
CA LEU A 66 -5.13 8.95 1.54
C LEU A 66 -4.74 10.30 2.16
N PHE A 67 -3.44 10.56 2.23
CA PHE A 67 -2.84 11.79 2.75
C PHE A 67 -1.34 11.88 2.38
N SER A 68 -0.71 13.01 2.73
CA SER A 68 0.65 13.33 2.27
C SER A 68 1.67 12.23 2.57
N LEU A 69 2.43 11.82 1.55
CA LEU A 69 3.50 10.82 1.64
C LEU A 69 4.48 11.10 2.79
N GLY A 70 4.90 12.36 2.95
CA GLY A 70 5.83 12.75 4.01
C GLY A 70 5.29 12.52 5.43
N ALA A 71 3.98 12.61 5.64
CA ALA A 71 3.37 12.28 6.93
C ALA A 71 3.33 10.77 7.15
N VAL A 72 2.97 9.99 6.12
CA VAL A 72 2.97 8.53 6.17
C VAL A 72 4.35 8.01 6.57
N ILE A 73 5.40 8.45 5.88
CA ILE A 73 6.78 8.03 6.17
C ILE A 73 7.17 8.32 7.62
N ARG A 74 6.90 9.53 8.13
CA ARG A 74 7.23 9.89 9.52
C ARG A 74 6.52 9.02 10.55
N LEU A 75 5.28 8.61 10.27
CA LEU A 75 4.47 7.81 11.17
C LEU A 75 4.87 6.32 11.16
N ILE A 76 5.24 5.77 9.99
CA ILE A 76 5.59 4.35 9.88
C ILE A 76 7.08 4.07 10.13
N ALA A 77 7.97 5.06 9.92
CA ALA A 77 9.43 4.87 10.00
C ALA A 77 9.92 4.19 11.30
N PRO A 78 9.40 4.50 12.51
CA PRO A 78 9.83 3.84 13.75
C PRO A 78 9.42 2.35 13.84
N HIS A 79 8.56 1.88 12.95
CA HIS A 79 7.94 0.55 12.98
C HIS A 79 8.39 -0.35 11.82
N LEU A 80 9.21 0.15 10.90
CA LEU A 80 9.75 -0.62 9.79
C LEU A 80 10.69 -1.72 10.30
N LYS A 81 10.56 -2.93 9.76
CA LYS A 81 11.41 -4.07 10.09
C LYS A 81 12.20 -4.52 8.88
N ASP A 82 11.51 -5.05 7.88
CA ASP A 82 12.11 -5.53 6.65
C ASP A 82 11.07 -5.71 5.54
N LYS A 83 11.52 -5.69 4.28
CA LYS A 83 10.69 -5.79 3.06
C LYS A 83 9.91 -7.11 2.90
N LYS A 84 10.19 -8.14 3.71
CA LYS A 84 9.50 -9.44 3.65
C LYS A 84 8.34 -9.49 4.64
N THR A 85 8.44 -8.76 5.75
CA THR A 85 7.45 -8.78 6.84
C THR A 85 6.60 -7.53 6.89
N ASP A 86 7.13 -6.38 6.48
CA ASP A 86 6.38 -5.12 6.44
C ASP A 86 5.27 -5.17 5.38
N PRO A 87 4.07 -4.63 5.67
CA PRO A 87 2.96 -4.62 4.73
C PRO A 87 3.28 -3.80 3.47
N ALA A 88 2.55 -4.05 2.40
CA ALA A 88 2.48 -3.11 1.28
C ALA A 88 1.93 -1.77 1.76
N VAL A 89 2.64 -0.68 1.48
CA VAL A 89 2.14 0.68 1.74
C VAL A 89 2.00 1.42 0.43
N ILE A 90 0.80 1.93 0.17
CA ILE A 90 0.47 2.75 -0.99
C ILE A 90 -0.04 4.10 -0.52
N VAL A 91 0.32 5.17 -1.22
CA VAL A 91 -0.20 6.52 -0.97
C VAL A 91 -0.97 7.01 -2.19
N ILE A 92 -2.13 7.62 -1.96
CA ILE A 92 -2.90 8.32 -3.00
C ILE A 92 -3.03 9.78 -2.57
N ASP A 93 -2.71 10.71 -3.47
CA ASP A 93 -2.84 12.13 -3.16
C ASP A 93 -4.31 12.58 -3.09
N ASP A 94 -4.56 13.71 -2.41
CA ASP A 94 -5.91 14.20 -2.12
C ASP A 94 -6.75 14.57 -3.37
N LYS A 95 -6.09 14.63 -4.54
CA LYS A 95 -6.72 14.89 -5.85
C LYS A 95 -6.74 13.66 -6.76
N MET A 96 -6.29 12.49 -6.31
CA MET A 96 -6.27 11.25 -7.09
C MET A 96 -5.46 11.36 -8.39
N ASN A 97 -4.40 12.19 -8.40
CA ASN A 97 -3.51 12.26 -9.56
C ASN A 97 -2.53 11.08 -9.60
N PHE A 98 -2.06 10.65 -8.43
CA PHE A 98 -1.00 9.67 -8.27
C PHE A 98 -1.38 8.58 -7.26
N VAL A 99 -1.08 7.34 -7.63
CA VAL A 99 -1.05 6.18 -6.73
C VAL A 99 0.42 5.77 -6.63
N ILE A 100 0.99 5.85 -5.44
CA ILE A 100 2.43 5.77 -5.22
C ILE A 100 2.73 4.52 -4.41
N SER A 101 3.55 3.61 -4.97
CA SER A 101 4.10 2.48 -4.22
C SER A 101 5.19 2.98 -3.27
N VAL A 102 5.01 2.76 -1.96
CA VAL A 102 5.89 3.33 -0.92
C VAL A 102 6.76 2.28 -0.25
N LEU A 103 6.19 1.13 0.12
CA LEU A 103 6.86 0.09 0.88
C LEU A 103 6.45 -1.29 0.39
N SER A 104 7.39 -2.24 0.42
CA SER A 104 7.18 -3.66 0.05
C SER A 104 6.66 -3.87 -1.37
N GLY A 105 7.33 -3.22 -2.34
CA GLY A 105 7.00 -3.21 -3.78
C GLY A 105 6.78 -4.57 -4.43
N HIS A 106 7.80 -5.44 -4.46
CA HIS A 106 7.73 -6.75 -5.13
C HIS A 106 7.02 -7.82 -4.28
N ILE A 107 7.72 -8.41 -3.31
CA ILE A 107 7.21 -9.54 -2.50
C ILE A 107 5.92 -9.15 -1.77
N GLY A 108 5.88 -7.95 -1.18
CA GLY A 108 4.69 -7.45 -0.47
C GLY A 108 3.54 -7.04 -1.40
N GLY A 109 3.76 -6.96 -2.71
CA GLY A 109 2.73 -6.68 -3.70
C GLY A 109 2.32 -5.22 -3.83
N ALA A 110 3.07 -4.27 -3.27
CA ALA A 110 2.69 -2.86 -3.37
C ALA A 110 2.74 -2.32 -4.81
N ASN A 111 3.62 -2.84 -5.66
CA ASN A 111 3.73 -2.41 -7.06
C ASN A 111 2.52 -2.87 -7.88
N GLU A 112 2.22 -4.17 -7.85
CA GLU A 112 1.05 -4.76 -8.50
C GLU A 112 -0.24 -4.07 -8.04
N LEU A 113 -0.40 -3.87 -6.72
CA LEU A 113 -1.58 -3.20 -6.18
C LEU A 113 -1.65 -1.71 -6.57
N THR A 114 -0.50 -1.04 -6.70
CA THR A 114 -0.45 0.36 -7.16
C THR A 114 -0.96 0.49 -8.59
N GLU A 115 -0.57 -0.42 -9.49
CA GLU A 115 -1.05 -0.45 -10.88
C GLU A 115 -2.55 -0.74 -10.94
N GLU A 116 -3.02 -1.75 -10.20
CA GLU A 116 -4.44 -2.12 -10.16
C GLU A 116 -5.32 -0.96 -9.67
N ILE A 117 -4.91 -0.30 -8.59
CA ILE A 117 -5.63 0.87 -8.06
C ILE A 117 -5.61 2.01 -9.08
N ALA A 118 -4.44 2.32 -9.65
CA ALA A 118 -4.29 3.42 -10.61
C ALA A 118 -5.17 3.23 -11.85
N GLU A 119 -5.22 2.01 -12.40
CA GLU A 119 -6.07 1.66 -13.54
C GLU A 119 -7.55 1.90 -13.22
N LYS A 120 -8.04 1.38 -12.08
CA LYS A 120 -9.45 1.51 -11.67
C LYS A 120 -9.84 2.94 -11.32
N LEU A 121 -8.91 3.75 -10.81
CA LEU A 121 -9.15 5.16 -10.45
C LEU A 121 -8.89 6.14 -11.61
N GLY A 122 -8.29 5.71 -12.72
CA GLY A 122 -7.84 6.61 -13.78
C GLY A 122 -6.71 7.54 -13.35
N ALA A 123 -5.88 7.11 -12.39
CA ALA A 123 -4.76 7.85 -11.84
C ALA A 123 -3.42 7.39 -12.43
N ILE A 124 -2.34 8.14 -12.17
CA ILE A 124 -0.98 7.76 -12.60
C ILE A 124 -0.35 6.86 -11.53
N SER A 125 0.05 5.64 -11.89
CA SER A 125 0.88 4.79 -11.03
C SER A 125 2.31 5.33 -10.96
N VAL A 126 2.86 5.40 -9.75
CA VAL A 126 4.25 5.82 -9.49
C VAL A 126 4.99 4.67 -8.82
N ILE A 127 5.76 3.93 -9.61
CA ILE A 127 6.62 2.83 -9.18
C ILE A 127 8.07 3.20 -9.51
N THR A 128 8.95 3.07 -8.52
CA THR A 128 10.36 3.52 -8.63
C THR A 128 11.37 2.39 -8.50
N THR A 129 10.91 1.17 -8.23
CA THR A 129 11.80 0.01 -8.09
C THR A 129 12.56 -0.26 -9.40
N ALA A 130 13.87 -0.35 -9.33
CA ALA A 130 14.74 -0.42 -10.50
C ALA A 130 14.40 -1.58 -11.45
N ALA A 131 14.06 -2.76 -10.92
CA ALA A 131 13.72 -3.92 -11.75
C ALA A 131 12.44 -3.70 -12.57
N ASP A 132 11.40 -3.11 -11.96
CA ASP A 132 10.15 -2.77 -12.63
C ASP A 132 10.35 -1.67 -13.68
N VAL A 133 11.07 -0.61 -13.31
CA VAL A 133 11.37 0.51 -14.23
C VAL A 133 12.15 0.03 -15.45
N ASN A 134 13.11 -0.87 -15.27
CA ASN A 134 13.92 -1.44 -16.35
C ASN A 134 13.24 -2.62 -17.07
N LYS A 135 12.05 -3.06 -16.63
CA LYS A 135 11.31 -4.23 -17.16
C LYS A 135 12.17 -5.51 -17.16
N THR A 136 12.98 -5.65 -16.14
CA THR A 136 13.85 -6.82 -15.93
C THR A 136 13.15 -7.84 -15.04
N ILE A 137 13.59 -9.09 -15.05
CA ILE A 137 12.98 -10.13 -14.20
C ILE A 137 13.26 -9.82 -12.72
N SER A 138 12.21 -9.67 -11.92
CA SER A 138 12.33 -9.60 -10.46
C SER A 138 12.67 -10.98 -9.91
N VAL A 139 13.96 -11.21 -9.63
CA VAL A 139 14.52 -12.50 -9.15
C VAL A 139 13.74 -13.05 -7.95
N ASP A 140 13.28 -12.17 -7.07
CA ASP A 140 12.51 -12.50 -5.87
C ASP A 140 11.07 -12.94 -6.14
N LEU A 141 10.56 -12.74 -7.37
CA LEU A 141 9.23 -13.15 -7.80
C LEU A 141 9.25 -14.32 -8.80
N VAL A 142 10.43 -14.80 -9.22
CA VAL A 142 10.55 -15.89 -10.19
C VAL A 142 9.86 -17.15 -9.67
N GLY A 143 8.92 -17.67 -10.46
CA GLY A 143 8.18 -18.88 -10.13
C GLY A 143 7.00 -18.67 -9.16
N LYS A 144 6.72 -17.43 -8.71
CA LYS A 144 5.58 -17.12 -7.83
C LYS A 144 4.24 -17.60 -8.42
N GLU A 145 4.04 -17.44 -9.73
CA GLU A 145 2.84 -17.92 -10.44
C GLU A 145 2.67 -19.45 -10.42
N PHE A 146 3.78 -20.19 -10.29
CA PHE A 146 3.81 -21.64 -10.15
C PHE A 146 3.84 -22.09 -8.67
N SER A 147 3.62 -21.17 -7.73
CA SER A 147 3.73 -21.42 -6.28
C SER A 147 5.11 -21.90 -5.82
N TRP A 148 6.18 -21.57 -6.57
CA TRP A 148 7.54 -21.91 -6.17
C TRP A 148 7.99 -21.07 -4.98
N LYS A 149 8.92 -21.63 -4.21
CA LYS A 149 9.59 -20.95 -3.09
C LYS A 149 11.09 -20.99 -3.32
N ILE A 150 11.76 -19.91 -2.94
CA ILE A 150 13.21 -19.84 -2.94
C ILE A 150 13.71 -20.60 -1.71
N ASP A 151 14.48 -21.68 -1.93
CA ASP A 151 15.05 -22.49 -0.85
C ASP A 151 16.20 -21.77 -0.12
N ASP A 152 17.03 -21.01 -0.85
CA ASP A 152 18.12 -20.18 -0.31
C ASP A 152 18.07 -18.78 -0.90
N ASP A 153 17.78 -17.78 -0.06
CA ASP A 153 17.63 -16.39 -0.47
C ASP A 153 18.91 -15.54 -0.31
N SER A 154 20.01 -16.15 0.14
CA SER A 154 21.27 -15.46 0.44
C SER A 154 21.87 -14.74 -0.79
N THR A 155 21.61 -15.26 -1.99
CA THR A 155 22.14 -14.74 -3.25
C THR A 155 21.17 -13.83 -4.01
N VAL A 156 19.90 -13.78 -3.62
CA VAL A 156 18.83 -13.08 -4.36
C VAL A 156 19.18 -11.62 -4.59
N THR A 157 19.56 -10.89 -3.52
CA THR A 157 19.94 -9.47 -3.63
C THR A 157 21.11 -9.25 -4.60
N LYS A 158 22.11 -10.15 -4.58
CA LYS A 158 23.28 -10.05 -5.46
C LYS A 158 22.89 -10.31 -6.91
N ILE A 159 22.05 -11.30 -7.18
CA ILE A 159 21.58 -11.62 -8.53
C ILE A 159 20.69 -10.48 -9.05
N SER A 160 19.76 -9.97 -8.23
CA SER A 160 18.92 -8.81 -8.59
C SER A 160 19.75 -7.60 -9.02
N ALA A 161 20.88 -7.35 -8.37
CA ALA A 161 21.78 -6.26 -8.75
C ALA A 161 22.48 -6.45 -10.10
N HIS A 162 22.60 -7.68 -10.62
CA HIS A 162 23.15 -7.94 -11.97
C HIS A 162 22.07 -7.84 -13.06
N MET A 163 20.79 -7.76 -12.67
CA MET A 163 19.69 -7.69 -13.62
C MET A 163 19.35 -6.26 -14.05
N VAL A 164 19.81 -5.26 -13.30
CA VAL A 164 19.58 -3.83 -13.52
C VAL A 164 20.84 -3.13 -14.00
#